data_AF-A0A496QI34-F1
#
_entry.id   AF-A0A496QI34-F1
#
_cell.length_a   1.000
_cell.length_b   1.000
_cell.length_c   1.000
_cell.angle_alpha   90.00
_cell.angle_beta   90.00
_cell.angle_gamma   90.00
#
_symmetry.space_group_name_H-M   'P 1'
#
loop_
_entity.id
_entity.type
_entity.pdbx_description
1 polymer ?
#
loop_
_entity_poly.entity_id
_entity_poly.type
_entity_poly.pdbx_seq_one_letter_code
_entity_poly.pdbx_strand_id
1 'polypeptide(L)'
;MRHEELKAKALSRENVKAEYDALKPEFTLLHEMLLARQKVGLSQAEVAERMGTKSPAVTRLESSLSNGRHSPSIATLKKYAEAVNCHLEIKLVHN
;
A
#
# COMPACT_ATOMS: atom_id res chain seq x y z
N MET A 1 3.61 16.87 20.94
CA MET A 1 4.36 15.64 20.56
C MET A 1 4.35 15.57 19.05
N ARG A 2 5.52 15.53 18.41
CA ARG A 2 5.65 15.38 16.95
C ARG A 2 5.37 13.92 16.56
N HIS A 3 4.99 13.66 15.30
CA HIS A 3 4.72 12.29 14.81
C HIS A 3 5.87 11.32 15.14
N GLU A 4 7.10 11.75 14.92
CA GLU A 4 8.30 10.95 15.19
C GLU A 4 8.45 10.58 16.68
N GLU A 5 8.16 11.52 17.58
CA GLU A 5 8.23 11.27 19.03
C GLU A 5 7.14 10.29 19.50
N LEU A 6 5.93 10.40 18.93
CA LEU A 6 4.82 9.50 19.21
C LEU A 6 5.14 8.09 18.70
N LYS A 7 5.67 7.97 17.48
CA LYS A 7 6.07 6.71 16.87
C LYS A 7 7.18 6.03 17.67
N ALA A 8 8.23 6.76 18.04
CA ALA A 8 9.33 6.23 18.84
C ALA A 8 8.85 5.70 20.19
N LYS A 9 7.96 6.44 20.87
CA LYS A 9 7.35 6.01 22.14
C LYS A 9 6.44 4.79 21.99
N ALA A 10 5.73 4.65 20.86
CA ALA A 10 4.89 3.49 20.60
C ALA A 10 5.74 2.24 20.32
N LEU A 11 6.78 2.38 19.50
CA LEU A 11 7.68 1.29 19.10
C LEU A 11 8.64 0.83 20.20
N SER A 12 8.74 1.56 21.31
CA SER A 12 9.49 1.10 22.49
C SER A 12 8.82 -0.05 23.24
N ARG A 13 7.53 -0.33 22.94
CA ARG A 13 6.79 -1.46 23.50
C ARG A 13 6.96 -2.67 22.57
N GLU A 14 7.51 -3.77 23.07
CA GLU A 14 7.83 -4.95 22.26
C GLU A 14 6.62 -5.50 21.49
N ASN A 15 5.46 -5.57 22.15
CA ASN A 15 4.23 -6.04 21.51
C ASN A 15 3.77 -5.13 20.37
N VAL A 16 4.00 -3.82 20.47
CA VAL A 16 3.67 -2.85 19.42
C VAL A 16 4.66 -2.95 18.27
N LYS A 17 5.95 -3.12 18.59
CA LYS A 17 7.01 -3.28 17.59
C LYS A 17 6.81 -4.55 16.76
N ALA A 18 6.48 -5.67 17.38
CA ALA A 18 6.25 -6.94 16.69
C ALA A 18 5.10 -6.83 15.67
N GLU A 19 3.95 -6.26 16.06
CA GLU A 19 2.82 -6.03 15.16
C GLU A 19 3.14 -5.01 14.05
N TYR A 20 3.91 -3.96 14.39
CA TYR A 20 4.34 -2.96 13.42
C TYR A 20 5.27 -3.56 12.36
N ASP A 21 6.24 -4.38 12.78
CA ASP A 21 7.17 -5.06 11.89
C ASP A 21 6.45 -6.12 11.04
N ALA A 22 5.41 -6.79 11.58
CA ALA A 22 4.59 -7.74 10.84
C ALA A 22 3.81 -7.10 9.67
N LEU A 23 3.36 -5.85 9.82
CA LEU A 23 2.66 -5.08 8.78
C LEU A 23 3.59 -4.41 7.75
N LYS A 24 4.91 -4.53 7.94
CA LYS A 24 5.90 -3.88 7.09
C LYS A 24 5.78 -4.24 5.60
N PRO A 25 5.47 -5.49 5.19
CA PRO A 25 5.27 -5.83 3.78
C PRO A 25 4.12 -5.02 3.14
N GLU A 26 2.97 -4.94 3.79
CA GLU A 26 1.79 -4.23 3.29
C GLU A 26 2.03 -2.72 3.21
N PHE A 27 2.69 -2.14 4.22
CA PHE A 27 3.07 -0.72 4.19
C PHE A 27 4.05 -0.42 3.07
N THR A 28 5.01 -1.31 2.82
CA THR A 28 5.99 -1.16 1.73
C THR A 28 5.28 -1.20 0.38
N LEU A 29 4.38 -2.17 0.18
CA LEU A 29 3.58 -2.27 -1.05
C LEU A 29 2.71 -1.03 -1.27
N LEU A 30 2.01 -0.56 -0.23
CA LEU A 30 1.20 0.66 -0.33
C LEU A 30 2.04 1.88 -0.70
N HIS A 31 3.22 2.01 -0.10
CA HIS A 31 4.13 3.12 -0.40
C HIS A 31 4.54 3.13 -1.87
N GLU A 32 4.95 1.99 -2.41
CA GLU A 32 5.32 1.85 -3.82
C GLU A 32 4.14 2.18 -4.76
N MET A 33 2.93 1.71 -4.43
CA MET A 33 1.73 2.02 -5.22
C MET A 33 1.44 3.53 -5.24
N LEU A 34 1.51 4.20 -4.08
CA LEU A 34 1.28 5.63 -3.98
C LEU A 34 2.35 6.45 -4.72
N LEU A 35 3.62 6.04 -4.62
CA LEU A 35 4.71 6.67 -5.36
C LEU A 35 4.54 6.50 -6.86
N ALA A 36 4.19 5.30 -7.33
CA ALA A 36 3.93 5.04 -8.75
C ALA A 36 2.79 5.93 -9.27
N ARG A 37 1.68 6.00 -8.53
CA ARG A 37 0.54 6.86 -8.87
C ARG A 37 0.92 8.34 -8.90
N GLN A 38 1.71 8.82 -7.94
CA GLN A 38 2.20 10.21 -7.91
C GLN A 38 3.11 10.51 -9.09
N LYS A 39 4.01 9.60 -9.49
CA LYS A 39 4.91 9.78 -10.63
C LYS A 39 4.17 10.00 -11.95
N VAL A 40 3.02 9.35 -12.13
CA VAL A 40 2.18 9.54 -13.32
C VAL A 40 1.10 10.61 -13.15
N GLY A 41 1.04 11.28 -11.99
CA GLY A 41 0.15 12.42 -11.74
C GLY A 41 -1.34 12.08 -11.65
N LEU A 42 -1.71 10.82 -11.38
CA LEU A 42 -3.11 10.39 -11.40
C LEU A 42 -3.79 10.49 -10.02
N SER A 43 -5.04 10.92 -10.02
CA SER A 43 -5.97 10.78 -8.90
C SER A 43 -6.45 9.32 -8.74
N GLN A 44 -7.01 9.00 -7.58
CA GLN A 44 -7.64 7.69 -7.35
C GLN A 44 -8.79 7.42 -8.33
N ALA A 45 -9.51 8.45 -8.76
CA ALA A 45 -10.62 8.32 -9.70
C ALA A 45 -10.13 7.97 -11.11
N GLU A 46 -9.06 8.62 -11.58
CA GLU A 46 -8.46 8.31 -12.88
C GLU A 46 -7.83 6.92 -12.91
N VAL A 47 -7.19 6.49 -11.81
CA VAL A 47 -6.72 5.10 -11.70
C VAL A 47 -7.90 4.13 -11.77
N ALA A 48 -9.01 4.43 -11.09
CA ALA A 48 -10.19 3.58 -11.13
C ALA A 48 -10.78 3.45 -12.54
N GLU A 49 -10.86 4.57 -13.27
CA GLU A 49 -11.30 4.60 -14.67
C GLU A 49 -10.42 3.70 -15.54
N ARG A 50 -9.08 3.83 -15.43
CA ARG A 50 -8.12 2.98 -16.17
C ARG A 50 -8.22 1.50 -15.81
N MET A 51 -8.52 1.20 -14.56
CA MET A 51 -8.74 -0.18 -14.09
C MET A 51 -10.12 -0.74 -14.49
N GLY A 52 -11.00 0.07 -15.09
CA GLY A 52 -12.38 -0.33 -15.39
C GLY A 52 -13.22 -0.55 -14.14
N THR A 53 -12.99 0.24 -13.09
CA THR A 53 -13.69 0.14 -11.80
C THR A 53 -14.14 1.51 -11.27
N LYS A 54 -14.80 1.53 -10.11
CA LYS A 54 -15.27 2.76 -9.47
C LYS A 54 -14.24 3.27 -8.45
N SER A 55 -14.11 4.58 -8.27
CA SER A 55 -13.16 5.20 -7.32
C SER A 55 -13.17 4.56 -5.92
N PRO A 56 -14.32 4.20 -5.31
CA PRO A 56 -14.33 3.53 -4.01
C PRO A 56 -13.61 2.17 -3.99
N ALA A 57 -13.49 1.48 -5.13
CA ALA A 57 -12.73 0.24 -5.21
C ALA A 57 -11.22 0.50 -5.08
N VAL A 58 -10.71 1.57 -5.69
CA VAL A 58 -9.30 1.99 -5.55
C VAL A 58 -9.02 2.54 -4.15
N THR A 59 -9.94 3.34 -3.58
CA THR A 59 -9.81 3.79 -2.19
C THR A 59 -9.78 2.61 -1.21
N ARG A 60 -10.64 1.60 -1.41
CA ARG A 60 -10.59 0.37 -0.59
C ARG A 60 -9.30 -0.42 -0.80
N LEU A 61 -8.80 -0.52 -2.03
CA LEU A 61 -7.53 -1.17 -2.34
C LEU A 61 -6.35 -0.52 -1.61
N GLU A 62 -6.24 0.81 -1.67
CA GLU A 62 -5.14 1.54 -1.00
C GLU A 62 -5.29 1.48 0.53
N SER A 63 -6.52 1.56 1.06
CA SER A 63 -6.75 1.49 2.51
C SER A 63 -6.65 0.09 3.10
N SER A 64 -6.91 -0.98 2.34
CA SER A 64 -6.79 -2.35 2.86
C SER A 64 -5.34 -2.74 3.17
N LEU A 65 -4.37 -2.14 2.46
CA LEU A 65 -2.94 -2.29 2.74
C LEU A 65 -2.50 -1.50 3.98
N SER A 66 -3.23 -0.45 4.39
CA SER A 66 -2.88 0.33 5.60
C SER A 66 -3.30 -0.33 6.92
N ASN A 67 -4.24 -1.28 6.88
CA ASN A 67 -4.82 -1.89 8.08
C ASN A 67 -4.58 -3.40 8.20
N GLY A 68 -3.94 -4.02 7.20
CA GLY A 68 -3.55 -5.43 7.21
C GLY A 68 -4.71 -6.44 7.24
N ARG A 69 -5.97 -6.01 7.11
CA ARG A 69 -7.14 -6.91 7.27
C ARG A 69 -7.46 -7.68 6.00
N HIS A 70 -7.22 -7.09 4.84
CA HIS A 70 -7.56 -7.68 3.54
C HIS A 70 -6.48 -7.39 2.51
N SER A 71 -5.66 -8.40 2.20
CA SER A 71 -4.66 -8.29 1.15
C SER A 71 -5.32 -8.37 -0.23
N PRO A 72 -5.02 -7.43 -1.15
CA PRO A 72 -5.51 -7.51 -2.51
C PRO A 72 -4.92 -8.72 -3.24
N SER A 73 -5.67 -9.25 -4.21
CA SER A 73 -5.17 -10.34 -5.05
C SER A 73 -4.05 -9.83 -5.99
N ILE A 74 -3.17 -10.74 -6.40
CA ILE A 74 -2.15 -10.47 -7.42
C ILE A 74 -2.78 -9.91 -8.70
N ALA A 75 -3.95 -10.41 -9.10
CA ALA A 75 -4.68 -9.91 -10.26
C ALA A 75 -5.08 -8.44 -10.11
N THR A 76 -5.52 -8.03 -8.92
CA THR A 76 -5.85 -6.62 -8.64
C THR A 76 -4.60 -5.75 -8.65
N LEU A 77 -3.49 -6.21 -8.05
CA LEU A 77 -2.22 -5.49 -8.07
C LEU A 77 -1.68 -5.30 -9.49
N LYS A 78 -1.80 -6.32 -10.35
CA LYS A 78 -1.41 -6.24 -11.76
C LYS A 78 -2.21 -5.17 -12.51
N LYS A 79 -3.55 -5.14 -12.35
CA LYS A 79 -4.40 -4.10 -12.97
C LYS A 79 -4.06 -2.70 -12.49
N TYR A 80 -3.76 -2.54 -11.20
CA TYR A 80 -3.33 -1.25 -10.66
C TYR A 80 -2.02 -0.82 -11.29
N ALA A 81 -1.02 -1.72 -11.36
CA ALA A 81 0.27 -1.45 -11.98
C ALA A 81 0.09 -1.00 -13.44
N GLU A 82 -0.70 -1.72 -14.23
CA GLU A 82 -1.02 -1.35 -15.61
C GLU A 82 -1.66 0.05 -15.71
N ALA A 83 -2.60 0.39 -14.82
CA ALA A 83 -3.25 1.69 -14.79
C ALA A 83 -2.27 2.86 -14.54
N VAL A 84 -1.19 2.62 -13.78
CA VAL A 84 -0.12 3.59 -13.50
C VAL A 84 1.11 3.41 -14.38
N ASN A 85 0.98 2.77 -15.55
CA ASN A 85 2.08 2.53 -16.50
C ASN A 85 3.29 1.78 -15.90
N CYS A 86 3.02 0.85 -14.99
CA CYS A 86 4.00 -0.01 -14.33
C CYS A 86 3.70 -1.49 -14.65
N HIS A 87 4.63 -2.37 -14.27
CA HIS A 87 4.42 -3.82 -14.23
C HIS A 87 4.66 -4.33 -12.80
N LEU A 88 4.00 -5.42 -12.43
CA LEU A 88 4.16 -6.05 -11.12
C LEU A 88 5.35 -7.01 -11.14
N GLU A 89 6.32 -6.79 -10.24
CA GLU A 89 7.44 -7.68 -9.99
C GLU A 89 7.35 -8.22 -8.55
N ILE A 90 7.49 -9.54 -8.35
CA ILE A 90 7.40 -10.19 -7.04
C ILE A 90 8.73 -10.89 -6.75
N LYS A 91 9.31 -10.63 -5.58
CA LYS A 91 10.58 -11.21 -5.12
C LYS A 91 10.38 -11.91 -3.78
N LEU A 92 10.99 -13.08 -3.63
CA LEU A 92 11.15 -13.74 -2.33
C LEU A 92 12.49 -13.30 -1.74
N VAL A 93 12.47 -12.86 -0.49
CA VAL A 93 13.66 -12.46 0.28
C VAL A 93 13.76 -13.34 1.52
N HIS A 94 15.00 -13.64 1.94
CA HIS A 94 15.23 -14.42 3.16
C HIS A 94 15.17 -13.48 4.38
N ASN A 95 14.61 -14.00 5.48
CA ASN A 95 14.51 -13.28 6.75
C ASN A 95 15.83 -13.30 7.52
#